data_AF-A0A1C5QWA2-F1
#
_entry.id   AF-A0A1C5QWA2-F1
#
_cell.length_a   1.000
_cell.length_b   1.000
_cell.length_c   1.000
_cell.angle_alpha   90.00
_cell.angle_beta   90.00
_cell.angle_gamma   90.00
#
_symmetry.space_group_name_H-M   'P 1'
#
loop_
_entity.id
_entity.type
_entity.pdbx_description
1 polymer ?
#
loop_
_entity_poly.entity_id
_entity_poly.type
_entity_poly.pdbx_seq_one_letter_code
_entity_poly.pdbx_strand_id
1 'polypeptide(L)'
;MGKDIIASDAVSLWATFSQTAQFHDDHYDANLEKQIRCDLKLPTRGQMLDLLKKKEISVEELLTAILNAMKPFSQMLNDLLRMFEQASAQSSNTNLRIEFDFNKKLPLFQFKLDYFKKTVQSSVVRFQRKTIRLPNNCWQLVDSINIFNFPYDRPCPESATVCKWLDEYRQDTWPVFMPEMPESGYKELDHIAKRIWGMVEGAISYYKQAYDPAKGRVSSHLEGGCQYRDDFFWSSETNFWTESFIRITACTMERLAKLPPKEKVAEAKKLVDVLKALLDTSKMSEKEVVEIIDCLEDILSLPFWKRRYDLYAAWILAEIADAMEKWGVQFHVQDGVLSFPFHATRMATCEKLNPPLEIWAELRTKSSKIIGRGRSKHIQPDYSLTVEDSSDIHNTVAVIECKQYKGSHRKNFFEAIYDYTNGRPDAKVFLVNYGPISKTLLNGNKQLQQNAVPIERVYPDAQTQQIFKEKLENAILEYYRRKAKKDSRFIYPWENANAECCIQLQWEKLPQDLDLILKITDPDGTIQTIGYFNDGENSNPPHAWFDKDCRSGYGTETIRIVHWMDAEYDIIIDNFSGESELDGVITVNIECGLSKLNCCCTELWGPSSVWIPFHLNSLGVRKLDQCMPKH
;
A
#
# COMPACT_ATOMS: atom_id res chain seq x y z
N MET A 1 -28.34 -5.04 -14.06
CA MET A 1 -29.36 -5.88 -13.41
C MET A 1 -28.63 -6.64 -12.32
N GLY A 2 -28.61 -6.08 -11.11
CA GLY A 2 -28.05 -6.75 -9.93
C GLY A 2 -28.95 -7.92 -9.60
N LYS A 3 -28.36 -9.10 -9.46
CA LYS A 3 -29.05 -10.22 -8.82
C LYS A 3 -28.72 -10.02 -7.36
N ASP A 4 -29.71 -9.62 -6.55
CA ASP A 4 -29.55 -9.57 -5.10
C ASP A 4 -28.85 -10.85 -4.63
N ILE A 5 -27.58 -10.73 -4.22
CA ILE A 5 -26.83 -11.86 -3.67
C ILE A 5 -27.38 -12.10 -2.26
N ILE A 6 -28.44 -12.90 -2.16
CA ILE A 6 -28.95 -13.39 -0.89
C ILE A 6 -28.08 -14.59 -0.48
N ALA A 7 -26.97 -14.32 0.21
CA ALA A 7 -26.19 -15.37 0.85
C ALA A 7 -26.85 -15.74 2.20
N SER A 8 -27.83 -16.63 2.17
CA SER A 8 -28.57 -17.06 3.37
C SER A 8 -27.79 -18.03 4.27
N ASP A 9 -26.68 -18.59 3.77
CA ASP A 9 -25.80 -19.52 4.50
C ASP A 9 -24.37 -19.51 3.92
N ALA A 10 -23.41 -20.10 4.65
CA ALA A 10 -22.01 -20.12 4.22
C ALA A 10 -21.79 -20.90 2.90
N VAL A 11 -22.66 -21.85 2.57
CA VAL A 11 -22.54 -22.68 1.37
C VAL A 11 -22.87 -21.85 0.12
N SER A 12 -23.98 -21.10 0.17
CA SER A 12 -24.42 -20.17 -0.86
C SER A 12 -23.45 -18.99 -1.01
N LEU A 13 -22.89 -18.49 0.09
CA LEU A 13 -21.81 -17.50 0.08
C LEU A 13 -20.60 -18.03 -0.69
N TRP A 14 -20.09 -19.21 -0.32
CA TRP A 14 -18.92 -19.80 -0.98
C TRP A 14 -19.16 -20.08 -2.47
N ALA A 15 -20.34 -20.60 -2.82
CA ALA A 15 -20.69 -20.86 -4.22
C ALA A 15 -20.70 -19.56 -5.04
N THR A 16 -21.30 -18.49 -4.49
CA THR A 16 -21.36 -17.19 -5.16
C THR A 16 -19.98 -16.56 -5.30
N PHE A 17 -19.16 -16.60 -4.24
CA PHE A 17 -17.78 -16.13 -4.28
C PHE A 17 -16.96 -16.90 -5.33
N SER A 18 -17.02 -18.23 -5.30
CA SER A 18 -16.29 -19.11 -6.22
C SER A 18 -16.63 -18.81 -7.69
N GLN A 19 -17.91 -18.60 -7.96
CA GLN A 19 -18.41 -18.27 -9.30
C GLN A 19 -17.99 -16.86 -9.75
N THR A 20 -18.14 -15.87 -8.88
CA THR A 20 -17.91 -14.46 -9.24
C THR A 20 -16.42 -14.15 -9.36
N ALA A 21 -15.62 -14.68 -8.44
CA ALA A 21 -14.16 -14.58 -8.49
C ALA A 21 -13.55 -15.52 -9.54
N GLN A 22 -14.29 -16.49 -10.09
CA GLN A 22 -13.77 -17.52 -11.01
C GLN A 22 -12.56 -18.23 -10.41
N PHE A 23 -12.78 -18.96 -9.32
CA PHE A 23 -11.73 -19.79 -8.72
C PHE A 23 -11.28 -20.88 -9.68
N HIS A 24 -9.97 -20.97 -9.91
CA HIS A 24 -9.32 -22.03 -10.66
C HIS A 24 -8.45 -22.86 -9.71
N ASP A 25 -8.86 -24.11 -9.49
CA ASP A 25 -8.17 -25.09 -8.61
C ASP A 25 -6.75 -25.43 -9.08
N ASP A 26 -6.45 -25.10 -10.33
CA ASP A 26 -5.33 -25.63 -11.08
C ASP A 26 -4.01 -24.99 -10.64
N HIS A 27 -3.96 -23.67 -10.47
CA HIS A 27 -2.69 -22.94 -10.43
C HIS A 27 -2.64 -21.79 -9.43
N TYR A 28 -3.61 -20.87 -9.49
CA TYR A 28 -3.42 -19.53 -8.95
C TYR A 28 -4.26 -19.24 -7.68
N ASP A 29 -5.45 -19.82 -7.52
CA ASP A 29 -6.32 -19.60 -6.35
C ASP A 29 -6.10 -20.57 -5.20
N ALA A 30 -5.36 -21.65 -5.43
CA ALA A 30 -5.22 -22.70 -4.44
C ALA A 30 -4.48 -22.23 -3.16
N ASN A 31 -3.83 -21.06 -3.17
CA ASN A 31 -3.33 -20.40 -1.96
C ASN A 31 -4.41 -19.61 -1.23
N LEU A 32 -5.33 -18.98 -1.95
CA LEU A 32 -6.44 -18.21 -1.40
C LEU A 32 -7.40 -19.14 -0.65
N GLU A 33 -7.84 -20.24 -1.29
CA GLU A 33 -8.66 -21.24 -0.61
C GLU A 33 -7.94 -21.89 0.58
N LYS A 34 -6.63 -22.15 0.47
CA LYS A 34 -5.84 -22.68 1.59
C LYS A 34 -5.80 -21.72 2.77
N GLN A 35 -5.65 -20.42 2.53
CA GLN A 35 -5.65 -19.41 3.58
C GLN A 35 -7.02 -19.36 4.26
N ILE A 36 -8.10 -19.35 3.48
CA ILE A 36 -9.47 -19.38 3.99
C ILE A 36 -9.71 -20.64 4.83
N ARG A 37 -9.27 -21.81 4.36
CA ARG A 37 -9.34 -23.06 5.14
C ARG A 37 -8.52 -22.99 6.43
N CYS A 38 -7.33 -22.40 6.40
CA CYS A 38 -6.50 -22.23 7.59
C CYS A 38 -7.18 -21.32 8.62
N ASP A 39 -7.72 -20.19 8.19
CA ASP A 39 -8.43 -19.24 9.06
C ASP A 39 -9.67 -19.89 9.69
N LEU A 40 -10.43 -20.67 8.90
CA LEU A 40 -11.60 -21.44 9.36
C LEU A 40 -11.25 -22.74 10.08
N LYS A 41 -9.96 -23.06 10.26
CA LYS A 41 -9.47 -24.32 10.86
C LYS A 41 -10.04 -25.58 10.19
N LEU A 42 -10.29 -25.51 8.89
CA LEU A 42 -10.78 -26.63 8.08
C LEU A 42 -9.64 -27.54 7.62
N PRO A 43 -9.92 -28.84 7.37
CA PRO A 43 -8.95 -29.75 6.79
C PRO A 43 -8.40 -29.25 5.44
N THR A 44 -7.13 -29.58 5.18
CA THR A 44 -6.43 -29.22 3.92
C THR A 44 -6.87 -30.03 2.70
N ARG A 45 -7.72 -31.05 2.89
CA ARG A 45 -8.27 -31.93 1.85
C ARG A 45 -9.78 -32.04 1.99
N GLY A 46 -10.47 -32.40 0.91
CA GLY A 46 -11.93 -32.51 0.82
C GLY A 46 -12.57 -31.30 0.14
N GLN A 47 -13.80 -31.42 -0.35
CA GLN A 47 -14.50 -30.33 -1.04
C GLN A 47 -14.93 -29.25 -0.05
N MET A 48 -14.70 -27.98 -0.38
CA MET A 48 -14.98 -26.84 0.51
C MET A 48 -16.45 -26.78 0.92
N LEU A 49 -17.37 -26.97 -0.03
CA LEU A 49 -18.81 -26.98 0.23
C LEU A 49 -19.23 -28.02 1.28
N ASP A 50 -18.66 -29.22 1.23
CA ASP A 50 -18.96 -30.29 2.19
C ASP A 50 -18.40 -29.98 3.58
N LEU A 51 -17.22 -29.35 3.63
CA LEU A 51 -16.58 -28.98 4.89
C LEU A 51 -17.32 -27.85 5.59
N LEU A 52 -17.78 -26.83 4.85
CA LEU A 52 -18.60 -25.74 5.39
C LEU A 52 -19.90 -26.28 6.01
N LYS A 53 -20.59 -27.21 5.32
CA LYS A 53 -21.79 -27.88 5.86
C LYS A 53 -21.49 -28.69 7.11
N LYS A 54 -20.46 -29.53 7.06
CA LYS A 54 -20.13 -30.47 8.16
C LYS A 54 -19.66 -29.77 9.43
N LYS A 55 -19.06 -28.58 9.29
CA LYS A 55 -18.53 -27.80 10.40
C LYS A 55 -19.44 -26.66 10.84
N GLU A 56 -20.62 -26.52 10.22
CA GLU A 56 -21.62 -25.50 10.58
C GLU A 56 -21.03 -24.09 10.63
N ILE A 57 -20.13 -23.78 9.68
CA ILE A 57 -19.47 -22.46 9.58
C ILE A 57 -20.52 -21.39 9.30
N SER A 58 -20.47 -20.27 10.03
CA SER A 58 -21.40 -19.17 9.80
C SER A 58 -21.04 -18.35 8.56
N VAL A 59 -21.99 -17.53 8.08
CA VAL A 59 -21.77 -16.60 6.97
C VAL A 59 -20.67 -15.60 7.33
N GLU A 60 -20.70 -15.08 8.56
CA GLU A 60 -19.77 -14.08 9.09
C GLU A 60 -18.35 -14.64 9.21
N GLU A 61 -18.21 -15.89 9.70
CA GLU A 61 -16.91 -16.56 9.81
C GLU A 61 -16.28 -16.77 8.43
N LEU A 62 -17.05 -17.31 7.48
CA LEU A 62 -16.58 -17.51 6.11
C LEU A 62 -16.22 -16.19 5.45
N LEU A 63 -17.05 -15.17 5.61
CA LEU A 63 -16.80 -13.86 5.03
C LEU A 63 -15.53 -13.23 5.59
N THR A 64 -15.34 -13.29 6.90
CA THR A 64 -14.11 -12.80 7.55
C THR A 64 -12.88 -13.51 7.00
N ALA A 65 -12.92 -14.83 6.86
CA ALA A 65 -11.83 -15.62 6.30
C ALA A 65 -11.55 -15.26 4.82
N ILE A 66 -12.60 -15.05 4.02
CA ILE A 66 -12.49 -14.58 2.63
C ILE A 66 -11.79 -13.22 2.58
N LEU A 67 -12.26 -12.23 3.35
CA LEU A 67 -11.69 -10.88 3.38
C LEU A 67 -10.24 -10.87 3.85
N ASN A 68 -9.89 -11.64 4.88
CA ASN A 68 -8.51 -11.78 5.36
C ASN A 68 -7.59 -12.36 4.29
N ALA A 69 -8.04 -13.41 3.60
CA ALA A 69 -7.27 -14.02 2.52
C ALA A 69 -7.08 -13.07 1.32
N MET A 70 -8.01 -12.13 1.13
CA MET A 70 -7.97 -11.12 0.06
C MET A 70 -7.20 -9.85 0.43
N LYS A 71 -6.86 -9.63 1.71
CA LYS A 71 -6.16 -8.42 2.17
C LYS A 71 -4.89 -8.07 1.35
N PRO A 72 -3.99 -9.02 1.01
CA PRO A 72 -2.83 -8.71 0.17
C PRO A 72 -3.23 -8.17 -1.21
N PHE A 73 -4.33 -8.64 -1.78
CA PHE A 73 -4.80 -8.13 -3.07
C PHE A 73 -5.30 -6.70 -2.98
N SER A 74 -6.08 -6.37 -1.95
CA SER A 74 -6.52 -4.99 -1.69
C SER A 74 -5.34 -4.04 -1.47
N GLN A 75 -4.24 -4.52 -0.89
CA GLN A 75 -3.01 -3.75 -0.73
C GLN A 75 -2.32 -3.49 -2.07
N MET A 76 -2.16 -4.51 -2.92
CA MET A 76 -1.61 -4.31 -4.28
C MET A 76 -2.42 -3.26 -5.07
N LEU A 77 -3.75 -3.27 -4.93
CA LEU A 77 -4.61 -2.26 -5.57
C LEU A 77 -4.38 -0.85 -5.02
N ASN A 78 -4.11 -0.70 -3.72
CA ASN A 78 -3.78 0.59 -3.12
C ASN A 78 -2.41 1.10 -3.60
N ASP A 79 -1.42 0.23 -3.70
CA ASP A 79 -0.08 0.61 -4.19
C ASP A 79 -0.14 1.02 -5.68
N LEU A 80 -0.90 0.28 -6.49
CA LEU A 80 -1.21 0.66 -7.87
C LEU A 80 -1.95 2.00 -7.95
N LEU A 81 -2.92 2.25 -7.07
CA LEU A 81 -3.64 3.52 -7.01
C LEU A 81 -2.66 4.68 -6.74
N ARG A 82 -1.77 4.54 -5.75
CA ARG A 82 -0.76 5.56 -5.44
C ARG A 82 0.15 5.84 -6.64
N MET A 83 0.62 4.78 -7.31
CA MET A 83 1.42 4.90 -8.52
C MET A 83 0.66 5.64 -9.65
N PHE A 84 -0.61 5.33 -9.86
CA PHE A 84 -1.43 6.01 -10.88
C PHE A 84 -1.73 7.48 -10.52
N GLU A 85 -1.96 7.78 -9.24
CA GLU A 85 -2.14 9.16 -8.76
C GLU A 85 -0.85 9.97 -8.97
N GLN A 86 0.32 9.39 -8.71
CA GLN A 86 1.61 10.00 -9.00
C GLN A 86 1.79 10.28 -10.51
N ALA A 87 1.53 9.28 -11.37
CA ALA A 87 1.62 9.46 -12.82
C ALA A 87 0.64 10.52 -13.37
N SER A 88 -0.57 10.59 -12.80
CA SER A 88 -1.57 11.61 -13.15
C SER A 88 -1.12 13.01 -12.75
N ALA A 89 -0.54 13.16 -11.55
CA ALA A 89 -0.01 14.43 -11.07
C ALA A 89 1.17 14.93 -11.94
N GLN A 90 2.10 14.03 -12.28
CA GLN A 90 3.27 14.35 -13.12
C GLN A 90 2.88 14.79 -14.54
N SER A 91 1.82 14.18 -15.10
CA SER A 91 1.33 14.50 -16.45
C SER A 91 0.35 15.69 -16.49
N SER A 92 0.03 16.31 -15.35
CA SER A 92 -1.01 17.35 -15.21
C SER A 92 -2.36 16.95 -15.82
N ASN A 93 -2.67 15.64 -15.84
CA ASN A 93 -3.85 15.10 -16.50
C ASN A 93 -4.82 14.54 -15.47
N THR A 94 -5.92 15.27 -15.24
CA THR A 94 -6.99 14.87 -14.31
C THR A 94 -7.86 13.71 -14.83
N ASN A 95 -7.68 13.29 -16.09
CA ASN A 95 -8.45 12.25 -16.76
C ASN A 95 -7.58 11.07 -17.20
N LEU A 96 -6.57 10.70 -16.40
CA LEU A 96 -5.69 9.57 -16.69
C LEU A 96 -6.49 8.29 -16.94
N ARG A 97 -6.22 7.65 -18.08
CA ARG A 97 -6.69 6.32 -18.44
C ARG A 97 -5.58 5.30 -18.18
N ILE A 98 -5.95 4.16 -17.64
CA ILE A 98 -5.07 3.03 -17.43
C ILE A 98 -5.50 1.93 -18.39
N GLU A 99 -4.55 1.37 -19.12
CA GLU A 99 -4.80 0.33 -20.11
C GLU A 99 -3.86 -0.85 -19.89
N PHE A 100 -4.45 -2.04 -19.82
CA PHE A 100 -3.71 -3.29 -19.79
C PHE A 100 -4.05 -4.13 -21.03
N ASP A 101 -3.04 -4.43 -21.83
CA ASP A 101 -3.11 -5.44 -22.88
C ASP A 101 -2.41 -6.70 -22.40
N PHE A 102 -3.15 -7.58 -21.72
CA PHE A 102 -2.62 -8.81 -21.15
C PHE A 102 -2.49 -9.95 -22.17
N ASN A 103 -3.19 -9.88 -23.30
CA ASN A 103 -3.13 -10.88 -24.38
C ASN A 103 -3.88 -10.36 -25.61
N LYS A 104 -3.25 -10.50 -26.80
CA LYS A 104 -3.84 -10.18 -28.11
C LYS A 104 -5.22 -10.80 -28.38
N LYS A 105 -5.62 -11.85 -27.66
CA LYS A 105 -6.92 -12.54 -27.83
C LYS A 105 -8.03 -12.06 -26.90
N LEU A 106 -7.72 -11.26 -25.89
CA LEU A 106 -8.67 -10.75 -24.91
C LEU A 106 -8.91 -9.25 -25.15
N PRO A 107 -10.10 -8.73 -24.82
CA PRO A 107 -10.33 -7.29 -24.88
C PRO A 107 -9.41 -6.56 -23.90
N LEU A 108 -8.92 -5.39 -24.33
CA LEU A 108 -8.17 -4.44 -23.51
C LEU A 108 -8.91 -4.19 -22.21
N PHE A 109 -8.19 -4.33 -21.10
CA PHE A 109 -8.72 -3.98 -19.80
C PHE A 109 -8.38 -2.53 -19.52
N GLN A 110 -9.38 -1.64 -19.61
CA GLN A 110 -9.20 -0.21 -19.51
C GLN A 110 -10.14 0.43 -18.49
N PHE A 111 -9.66 1.43 -17.78
CA PHE A 111 -10.46 2.19 -16.83
C PHE A 111 -9.91 3.60 -16.62
N LYS A 112 -10.76 4.51 -16.14
CA LYS A 112 -10.34 5.85 -15.69
C LYS A 112 -9.84 5.78 -14.25
N LEU A 113 -8.85 6.61 -13.91
CA LEU A 113 -8.32 6.69 -12.54
C LEU A 113 -9.41 6.95 -11.49
N ASP A 114 -10.35 7.86 -11.74
CA ASP A 114 -11.47 8.13 -10.82
C ASP A 114 -12.35 6.91 -10.55
N TYR A 115 -12.56 6.08 -11.57
CA TYR A 115 -13.32 4.83 -11.40
C TYR A 115 -12.50 3.86 -10.55
N PHE A 116 -11.22 3.67 -10.87
CA PHE A 116 -10.31 2.82 -10.10
C PHE A 116 -10.27 3.24 -8.63
N LYS A 117 -10.13 4.54 -8.35
CA LYS A 117 -10.12 5.11 -7.00
C LYS A 117 -11.39 4.75 -6.24
N LYS A 118 -12.57 4.94 -6.84
CA LYS A 118 -13.85 4.54 -6.23
C LYS A 118 -13.90 3.04 -5.96
N THR A 119 -13.41 2.23 -6.90
CA THR A 119 -13.39 0.77 -6.77
C THR A 119 -12.45 0.29 -5.67
N VAL A 120 -11.25 0.87 -5.54
CA VAL A 120 -10.31 0.56 -4.44
C VAL A 120 -10.87 1.03 -3.09
N GLN A 121 -11.49 2.22 -3.04
CA GLN A 121 -12.16 2.70 -1.83
C GLN A 121 -13.31 1.80 -1.38
N SER A 122 -14.05 1.18 -2.32
CA SER A 122 -15.05 0.16 -1.97
C SER A 122 -14.44 -1.16 -1.51
N SER A 123 -13.24 -1.54 -1.99
CA SER A 123 -12.60 -2.81 -1.65
C SER A 123 -11.80 -2.80 -0.34
N VAL A 124 -11.50 -1.62 0.22
CA VAL A 124 -10.78 -1.47 1.50
C VAL A 124 -11.66 -1.79 2.74
N VAL A 125 -12.88 -2.30 2.52
CA VAL A 125 -13.80 -2.82 3.55
C VAL A 125 -14.25 -1.73 4.53
N ARG A 126 -15.46 -1.22 4.30
CA ARG A 126 -16.22 -0.52 5.34
C ARG A 126 -16.69 -1.54 6.38
N PHE A 127 -15.81 -1.92 7.30
CA PHE A 127 -16.28 -2.25 8.64
C PHE A 127 -16.78 -0.92 9.22
N GLN A 128 -18.07 -0.64 9.10
CA GLN A 128 -18.60 0.46 9.90
C GLN A 128 -18.63 -0.03 11.34
N ARG A 129 -17.66 0.47 12.12
CA ARG A 129 -17.80 0.53 13.57
C ARG A 129 -18.91 1.52 13.85
N LYS A 130 -20.10 0.99 14.10
CA LYS A 130 -21.27 1.76 14.47
C LYS A 130 -21.32 1.80 15.97
N THR A 131 -21.21 3.00 16.54
CA THR A 131 -21.47 3.18 17.96
C THR A 131 -22.97 3.14 18.18
N ILE A 132 -23.45 2.09 18.85
CA ILE A 132 -24.82 2.05 19.34
C ILE A 132 -24.87 2.73 20.72
N ARG A 133 -25.97 3.44 20.97
CA ARG A 133 -26.24 4.14 22.23
C ARG A 133 -27.57 3.67 22.79
N LEU A 134 -27.55 3.11 23.99
CA LEU A 134 -28.74 2.64 24.71
C LEU A 134 -28.68 3.05 26.18
N PRO A 135 -29.83 3.27 26.85
CA PRO A 135 -29.86 3.50 28.29
C PRO A 135 -29.18 2.37 29.05
N ASN A 136 -28.38 2.70 30.08
CA ASN A 136 -27.70 1.73 30.92
C ASN A 136 -28.67 0.73 31.56
N ASN A 137 -29.90 1.16 31.85
CA ASN A 137 -30.97 0.30 32.32
C ASN A 137 -32.01 0.10 31.21
N CYS A 138 -31.84 -0.96 30.43
CA CYS A 138 -32.71 -1.28 29.30
C CYS A 138 -34.19 -1.49 29.70
N TRP A 139 -34.45 -1.93 30.94
CA TRP A 139 -35.81 -2.14 31.43
C TRP A 139 -36.60 -0.84 31.60
N GLN A 140 -35.93 0.30 31.85
CA GLN A 140 -36.60 1.59 31.89
C GLN A 140 -37.29 1.94 30.55
N LEU A 141 -36.77 1.46 29.42
CA LEU A 141 -37.42 1.64 28.12
C LEU A 141 -38.73 0.84 28.05
N VAL A 142 -38.70 -0.42 28.49
CA VAL A 142 -39.89 -1.28 28.51
C VAL A 142 -40.97 -0.68 29.41
N ASP A 143 -40.58 -0.25 30.62
CA ASP A 143 -41.48 0.37 31.59
C ASP A 143 -42.09 1.67 31.09
N SER A 144 -41.28 2.50 30.43
CA SER A 144 -41.72 3.80 29.89
C SER A 144 -42.71 3.66 28.73
N ILE A 145 -42.56 2.61 27.91
CA ILE A 145 -43.48 2.31 26.82
C ILE A 145 -44.76 1.65 27.34
N ASN A 146 -44.70 0.92 28.46
CA ASN A 146 -45.81 0.15 29.01
C ASN A 146 -46.91 0.99 29.71
N ILE A 147 -47.39 2.05 29.08
CA ILE A 147 -48.37 2.99 29.67
C ILE A 147 -49.71 2.33 30.02
N PHE A 148 -50.00 1.15 29.45
CA PHE A 148 -51.21 0.38 29.71
C PHE A 148 -51.03 -0.74 30.74
N ASN A 149 -49.87 -0.82 31.39
CA ASN A 149 -49.55 -1.82 32.41
C ASN A 149 -49.80 -3.26 31.95
N PHE A 150 -49.41 -3.57 30.72
CA PHE A 150 -49.43 -4.95 30.26
C PHE A 150 -48.45 -5.79 31.08
N PRO A 151 -48.79 -7.04 31.44
CA PRO A 151 -47.81 -7.99 31.98
C PRO A 151 -46.68 -8.22 30.95
N TYR A 152 -45.42 -8.38 31.37
CA TYR A 152 -44.30 -8.49 30.41
C TYR A 152 -44.31 -9.79 29.58
N ASP A 153 -44.97 -10.86 30.07
CA ASP A 153 -44.91 -12.22 29.52
C ASP A 153 -46.16 -12.68 28.75
N ARG A 154 -47.26 -11.91 28.78
CA ARG A 154 -48.60 -12.36 28.34
C ARG A 154 -49.31 -11.59 27.22
N PRO A 155 -49.02 -10.33 26.87
CA PRO A 155 -49.77 -9.65 25.83
C PRO A 155 -49.38 -10.25 24.48
N CYS A 156 -50.39 -10.52 23.66
CA CYS A 156 -50.24 -11.05 22.32
C CYS A 156 -50.34 -9.89 21.34
N PRO A 157 -49.25 -9.52 20.64
CA PRO A 157 -49.31 -8.60 19.52
C PRO A 157 -50.25 -9.12 18.43
N GLU A 158 -50.89 -8.21 17.71
CA GLU A 158 -51.69 -8.55 16.54
C GLU A 158 -50.82 -8.67 15.28
N SER A 159 -49.68 -7.99 15.25
CA SER A 159 -48.71 -8.07 14.16
C SER A 159 -48.17 -9.50 13.99
N ALA A 160 -48.49 -10.11 12.85
CA ALA A 160 -48.03 -11.46 12.50
C ALA A 160 -46.49 -11.55 12.40
N THR A 161 -45.81 -10.49 11.97
CA THR A 161 -44.34 -10.45 11.89
C THR A 161 -43.71 -10.39 13.27
N VAL A 162 -44.31 -9.64 14.21
CA VAL A 162 -43.88 -9.60 15.61
C VAL A 162 -44.10 -10.94 16.29
N CYS A 163 -45.27 -11.56 16.11
CA CYS A 163 -45.55 -12.89 16.68
C CYS A 163 -44.55 -13.94 16.19
N LYS A 164 -44.30 -13.99 14.87
CA LYS A 164 -43.30 -14.89 14.29
C LYS A 164 -41.90 -14.65 14.89
N TRP A 165 -41.50 -13.39 15.04
CA TRP A 165 -40.20 -13.05 15.63
C TRP A 165 -40.09 -13.55 17.08
N LEU A 166 -41.13 -13.35 17.88
CA LEU A 166 -41.18 -13.79 19.29
C LEU A 166 -41.15 -15.33 19.39
N ASP A 167 -41.83 -16.04 18.49
CA ASP A 167 -41.84 -17.50 18.44
C ASP A 167 -40.46 -18.07 18.08
N GLU A 168 -39.77 -17.48 17.09
CA GLU A 168 -38.39 -17.85 16.73
C GLU A 168 -37.41 -17.56 17.87
N TYR A 169 -37.53 -16.38 18.50
CA TYR A 169 -36.67 -15.97 19.61
C TYR A 169 -36.80 -16.90 20.83
N ARG A 170 -38.02 -17.39 21.11
CA ARG A 170 -38.29 -18.35 22.21
C ARG A 170 -37.75 -19.75 21.96
N GLN A 171 -37.32 -20.08 20.74
CA GLN A 171 -36.64 -21.34 20.43
C GLN A 171 -35.14 -21.30 20.78
N ASP A 172 -34.72 -20.32 21.60
CA ASP A 172 -33.33 -20.07 21.98
C ASP A 172 -32.41 -19.79 20.78
N THR A 173 -32.97 -19.20 19.73
CA THR A 173 -32.24 -18.74 18.55
C THR A 173 -32.43 -17.25 18.35
N TRP A 174 -31.51 -16.58 17.66
CA TRP A 174 -31.79 -15.24 17.17
C TRP A 174 -32.60 -15.30 15.88
N PRO A 175 -33.75 -14.63 15.79
CA PRO A 175 -34.48 -14.51 14.53
C PRO A 175 -33.62 -13.87 13.44
N VAL A 176 -33.82 -14.36 12.21
CA VAL A 176 -33.06 -13.92 11.02
C VAL A 176 -33.52 -12.57 10.49
N PHE A 177 -34.62 -12.03 11.02
CA PHE A 177 -35.18 -10.73 10.66
C PHE A 177 -35.49 -9.90 11.91
N MET A 178 -35.66 -8.60 11.75
CA MET A 178 -36.24 -7.69 12.76
C MET A 178 -37.67 -7.35 12.28
N PRO A 179 -38.71 -7.38 13.15
CA PRO A 179 -40.05 -7.05 12.70
C PRO A 179 -40.16 -5.54 12.48
N GLU A 180 -41.02 -5.16 11.53
CA GLU A 180 -41.36 -3.75 11.33
C GLU A 180 -42.05 -3.19 12.59
N MET A 181 -41.67 -1.96 12.95
CA MET A 181 -42.26 -1.28 14.10
C MET A 181 -43.74 -0.99 13.84
N PRO A 182 -44.68 -1.46 14.69
CA PRO A 182 -46.10 -1.14 14.53
C PRO A 182 -46.36 0.36 14.70
N GLU A 183 -47.19 0.93 13.83
CA GLU A 183 -47.55 2.34 13.88
C GLU A 183 -48.73 2.59 14.82
N SER A 184 -48.61 3.61 15.67
CA SER A 184 -49.72 4.12 16.47
C SER A 184 -50.65 4.98 15.62
N GLY A 185 -50.16 5.54 14.52
CA GLY A 185 -50.86 6.53 13.69
C GLY A 185 -50.88 7.93 14.31
N TYR A 186 -49.91 8.23 15.18
CA TYR A 186 -49.61 9.58 15.69
C TYR A 186 -48.15 9.89 15.36
N LYS A 187 -47.92 10.71 14.33
CA LYS A 187 -46.62 10.90 13.65
C LYS A 187 -45.44 11.16 14.58
N GLU A 188 -45.63 11.97 15.61
CA GLU A 188 -44.55 12.34 16.53
C GLU A 188 -44.15 11.15 17.43
N LEU A 189 -45.13 10.36 17.88
CA LEU A 189 -44.87 9.13 18.63
C LEU A 189 -44.20 8.08 17.73
N ASP A 190 -44.72 7.89 16.51
CA ASP A 190 -44.17 6.92 15.56
C ASP A 190 -42.71 7.26 15.23
N HIS A 191 -42.36 8.54 15.13
CA HIS A 191 -40.98 8.99 14.90
C HIS A 191 -40.04 8.66 16.08
N ILE A 192 -40.43 8.98 17.33
CA ILE A 192 -39.58 8.69 18.48
C ILE A 192 -39.50 7.18 18.76
N ALA A 193 -40.60 6.45 18.60
CA ALA A 193 -40.63 5.00 18.72
C ALA A 193 -39.71 4.34 17.70
N LYS A 194 -39.70 4.81 16.44
CA LYS A 194 -38.80 4.29 15.39
C LYS A 194 -37.33 4.52 15.71
N ARG A 195 -36.99 5.67 16.30
CA ARG A 195 -35.64 5.95 16.79
C ARG A 195 -35.21 4.94 17.86
N ILE A 196 -36.07 4.67 18.84
CA ILE A 196 -35.80 3.70 19.92
C ILE A 196 -35.74 2.27 19.35
N TRP A 197 -36.62 1.93 18.41
CA TRP A 197 -36.62 0.65 17.71
C TRP A 197 -35.28 0.36 17.03
N GLY A 198 -34.72 1.35 16.33
CA GLY A 198 -33.40 1.24 15.72
C GLY A 198 -32.24 1.14 16.74
N MET A 199 -32.38 1.71 17.94
CA MET A 199 -31.42 1.48 19.03
C MET A 199 -31.45 0.02 19.48
N VAL A 200 -32.63 -0.57 19.67
CA VAL A 200 -32.80 -1.98 20.08
C VAL A 200 -32.34 -2.93 18.99
N GLU A 201 -32.60 -2.63 17.72
CA GLU A 201 -32.02 -3.38 16.59
C GLU A 201 -30.48 -3.39 16.64
N GLY A 202 -29.87 -2.24 16.94
CA GLY A 202 -28.42 -2.17 17.19
C GLY A 202 -27.97 -3.03 18.38
N ALA A 203 -28.75 -3.09 19.46
CA ALA A 203 -28.50 -3.96 20.60
C ALA A 203 -28.46 -5.44 20.18
N ILE A 204 -29.45 -5.87 19.40
CA ILE A 204 -29.55 -7.24 18.88
C ILE A 204 -28.34 -7.56 18.02
N SER A 205 -27.91 -6.64 17.14
CA SER A 205 -26.68 -6.82 16.36
C SER A 205 -25.44 -6.94 17.23
N TYR A 206 -25.37 -6.20 18.34
CA TYR A 206 -24.27 -6.33 19.31
C TYR A 206 -24.27 -7.71 19.99
N TYR A 207 -25.43 -8.15 20.47
CA TYR A 207 -25.62 -9.46 21.09
C TYR A 207 -25.28 -10.64 20.15
N LYS A 208 -25.65 -10.53 18.86
CA LYS A 208 -25.34 -11.52 17.84
C LYS A 208 -23.83 -11.75 17.64
N GLN A 209 -22.96 -10.79 17.98
CA GLN A 209 -21.50 -10.97 17.87
C GLN A 209 -20.96 -12.07 18.79
N ALA A 210 -21.64 -12.39 19.88
CA ALA A 210 -21.25 -13.47 20.79
C ALA A 210 -22.05 -14.76 20.55
N TYR A 211 -22.97 -14.79 19.57
CA TYR A 211 -23.87 -15.91 19.35
C TYR A 211 -23.16 -17.10 18.71
N ASP A 212 -23.36 -18.27 19.31
CA ASP A 212 -22.93 -19.57 18.82
C ASP A 212 -24.19 -20.44 18.63
N PRO A 213 -24.61 -20.69 17.38
CA PRO A 213 -25.82 -21.46 17.10
C PRO A 213 -25.83 -22.86 17.72
N ALA A 214 -24.66 -23.48 17.93
CA ALA A 214 -24.57 -24.82 18.51
C ALA A 214 -24.90 -24.82 20.02
N LYS A 215 -24.81 -23.67 20.68
CA LYS A 215 -25.05 -23.51 22.12
C LYS A 215 -26.41 -22.90 22.45
N GLY A 216 -27.03 -22.22 21.49
CA GLY A 216 -28.24 -21.45 21.71
C GLY A 216 -27.96 -20.08 22.34
N ARG A 217 -28.90 -19.14 22.14
CA ARG A 217 -28.74 -17.72 22.47
C ARG A 217 -28.37 -17.49 23.94
N VAL A 218 -29.11 -18.11 24.86
CA VAL A 218 -28.92 -17.92 26.30
C VAL A 218 -27.53 -18.39 26.75
N SER A 219 -27.08 -19.56 26.27
CA SER A 219 -25.78 -20.12 26.64
C SER A 219 -24.63 -19.29 26.07
N SER A 220 -24.71 -18.92 24.78
CA SER A 220 -23.74 -18.02 24.14
C SER A 220 -23.59 -16.69 24.89
N HIS A 221 -24.70 -16.12 25.36
CA HIS A 221 -24.69 -14.89 26.15
C HIS A 221 -24.10 -15.10 27.54
N LEU A 222 -24.42 -16.17 28.25
CA LEU A 222 -23.84 -16.43 29.58
C LEU A 222 -22.31 -16.61 29.53
N GLU A 223 -21.80 -17.30 28.51
CA GLU A 223 -20.35 -17.48 28.31
C GLU A 223 -19.66 -16.17 27.91
N GLY A 224 -20.24 -15.40 26.99
CA GLY A 224 -19.74 -14.07 26.64
C GLY A 224 -19.75 -13.11 27.84
N GLY A 225 -20.77 -13.20 28.70
CA GLY A 225 -20.93 -12.36 29.88
C GLY A 225 -19.89 -12.60 30.97
N CYS A 226 -19.29 -13.79 31.01
CA CYS A 226 -18.17 -14.08 31.90
C CYS A 226 -16.92 -13.22 31.60
N GLN A 227 -16.78 -12.71 30.37
CA GLN A 227 -15.69 -11.80 29.95
C GLN A 227 -15.95 -10.34 30.33
N TYR A 228 -17.21 -9.94 30.53
CA TYR A 228 -17.64 -8.57 30.79
C TYR A 228 -18.38 -8.45 32.13
N ARG A 229 -17.76 -8.95 33.21
CA ARG A 229 -18.32 -8.84 34.57
C ARG A 229 -18.67 -7.38 34.85
N ASP A 230 -19.86 -7.17 35.40
CA ASP A 230 -20.46 -5.88 35.77
C ASP A 230 -21.12 -5.06 34.64
N ASP A 231 -21.31 -5.62 33.43
CA ASP A 231 -22.07 -4.97 32.35
C ASP A 231 -23.58 -5.29 32.42
N PHE A 232 -24.37 -4.36 32.98
CA PHE A 232 -25.84 -4.49 33.09
C PHE A 232 -26.54 -4.66 31.73
N PHE A 233 -25.92 -4.14 30.67
CA PHE A 233 -26.42 -4.28 29.31
C PHE A 233 -26.43 -5.75 28.88
N TRP A 234 -25.44 -6.54 29.32
CA TRP A 234 -25.31 -7.94 28.96
C TRP A 234 -26.19 -8.86 29.81
N SER A 235 -26.34 -8.55 31.10
CA SER A 235 -27.25 -9.29 32.00
C SER A 235 -28.73 -9.06 31.70
N SER A 236 -29.07 -7.96 31.00
CA SER A 236 -30.44 -7.72 30.56
C SER A 236 -30.88 -8.72 29.47
N GLU A 237 -29.98 -9.15 28.58
CA GLU A 237 -30.36 -10.11 27.52
C GLU A 237 -30.69 -11.50 28.08
N THR A 238 -30.01 -11.91 29.14
CA THR A 238 -30.30 -13.19 29.80
C THR A 238 -31.63 -13.20 30.57
N ASN A 239 -32.22 -12.03 30.85
CA ASN A 239 -33.55 -11.89 31.44
C ASN A 239 -34.64 -11.49 30.42
N PHE A 240 -34.39 -11.67 29.12
CA PHE A 240 -35.39 -11.53 28.06
C PHE A 240 -35.97 -10.11 27.90
N TRP A 241 -35.17 -9.07 28.20
CA TRP A 241 -35.61 -7.68 28.00
C TRP A 241 -35.94 -7.38 26.53
N THR A 242 -35.19 -7.94 25.57
CA THR A 242 -35.40 -7.74 24.12
C THR A 242 -36.77 -8.23 23.69
N GLU A 243 -37.17 -9.43 24.15
CA GLU A 243 -38.51 -9.97 23.93
C GLU A 243 -39.57 -9.04 24.52
N SER A 244 -39.37 -8.63 25.77
CA SER A 244 -40.30 -7.79 26.51
C SER A 244 -40.49 -6.44 25.81
N PHE A 245 -39.41 -5.81 25.34
CA PHE A 245 -39.45 -4.56 24.61
C PHE A 245 -40.26 -4.68 23.31
N ILE A 246 -39.93 -5.67 22.46
CA ILE A 246 -40.59 -5.86 21.16
C ILE A 246 -42.09 -6.12 21.36
N ARG A 247 -42.42 -6.99 22.31
CA ARG A 247 -43.81 -7.35 22.63
C ARG A 247 -44.61 -6.16 23.16
N ILE A 248 -44.10 -5.48 24.19
CA ILE A 248 -44.81 -4.37 24.86
C ILE A 248 -44.98 -3.19 23.92
N THR A 249 -43.96 -2.86 23.12
CA THR A 249 -44.04 -1.80 22.13
C THR A 249 -45.12 -2.11 21.10
N ALA A 250 -45.14 -3.33 20.54
CA ALA A 250 -46.16 -3.72 19.57
C ALA A 250 -47.57 -3.58 20.14
N CYS A 251 -47.84 -4.16 21.30
CA CYS A 251 -49.17 -4.08 21.93
C CYS A 251 -49.57 -2.64 22.31
N THR A 252 -48.61 -1.82 22.72
CA THR A 252 -48.87 -0.41 23.07
C THR A 252 -49.25 0.39 21.83
N MET A 253 -48.50 0.25 20.73
CA MET A 253 -48.76 0.96 19.48
C MET A 253 -50.09 0.52 18.85
N GLU A 254 -50.35 -0.79 18.83
CA GLU A 254 -51.61 -1.37 18.35
C GLU A 254 -52.81 -0.90 19.20
N ARG A 255 -52.66 -0.81 20.52
CA ARG A 255 -53.73 -0.30 21.40
C ARG A 255 -53.98 1.19 21.18
N LEU A 256 -52.93 2.00 21.07
CA LEU A 256 -53.05 3.43 20.76
C LEU A 256 -53.74 3.67 19.41
N ALA A 257 -53.45 2.84 18.40
CA ALA A 257 -54.09 2.94 17.09
C ALA A 257 -55.61 2.76 17.13
N LYS A 258 -56.12 2.02 18.13
CA LYS A 258 -57.55 1.69 18.30
C LYS A 258 -58.31 2.64 19.22
N LEU A 259 -57.62 3.55 19.92
CA LEU A 259 -58.27 4.50 20.81
C LEU A 259 -59.11 5.54 20.06
N PRO A 260 -60.17 6.08 20.68
CA PRO A 260 -60.90 7.24 20.15
C PRO A 260 -59.95 8.43 19.87
N PRO A 261 -60.17 9.25 18.83
CA PRO A 261 -59.20 10.26 18.39
C PRO A 261 -58.71 11.22 19.49
N LYS A 262 -59.59 11.67 20.39
CA LYS A 262 -59.22 12.57 21.49
C LYS A 262 -58.34 11.87 22.54
N GLU A 263 -58.69 10.65 22.91
CA GLU A 263 -57.95 9.84 23.88
C GLU A 263 -56.60 9.40 23.30
N LYS A 264 -56.56 9.01 22.03
CA LYS A 264 -55.33 8.69 21.30
C LYS A 264 -54.32 9.82 21.34
N VAL A 265 -54.76 11.06 21.07
CA VAL A 265 -53.86 12.22 21.09
C VAL A 265 -53.34 12.51 22.51
N ALA A 266 -54.19 12.40 23.54
CA ALA A 266 -53.77 12.58 24.93
C ALA A 266 -52.77 11.49 25.38
N GLU A 267 -53.16 10.23 25.18
CA GLU A 267 -52.36 9.01 25.01
C GLU A 267 -50.93 9.23 24.52
N ALA A 268 -50.85 9.45 23.22
CA ALA A 268 -49.61 9.52 22.49
C ALA A 268 -48.75 10.71 22.91
N LYS A 269 -49.35 11.85 23.27
CA LYS A 269 -48.60 13.02 23.73
C LYS A 269 -47.90 12.75 25.07
N LYS A 270 -48.60 12.15 26.04
CA LYS A 270 -48.00 11.76 27.33
C LYS A 270 -46.83 10.80 27.11
N LEU A 271 -47.02 9.79 26.25
CA LEU A 271 -45.96 8.83 25.94
C LEU A 271 -44.76 9.51 25.24
N VAL A 272 -45.00 10.43 24.30
CA VAL A 272 -43.93 11.22 23.68
C VAL A 272 -43.13 11.99 24.73
N ASP A 273 -43.80 12.65 25.67
CA ASP A 273 -43.14 13.42 26.73
C ASP A 273 -42.29 12.51 27.64
N VAL A 274 -42.82 11.33 28.00
CA VAL A 274 -42.09 10.31 28.78
C VAL A 274 -40.85 9.80 28.03
N LEU A 275 -40.99 9.44 26.76
CA LEU A 275 -39.88 8.90 25.96
C LEU A 275 -38.81 9.96 25.68
N LYS A 276 -39.20 11.22 25.46
CA LYS A 276 -38.25 12.34 25.34
C LYS A 276 -37.48 12.53 26.65
N ALA A 277 -38.19 12.63 27.78
CA ALA A 277 -37.57 12.79 29.08
C ALA A 277 -36.60 11.64 29.41
N LEU A 278 -36.97 10.40 29.07
CA LEU A 278 -36.10 9.24 29.22
C LEU A 278 -34.83 9.39 28.39
N LEU A 279 -34.94 9.68 27.09
CA LEU A 279 -33.78 9.84 26.21
C LEU A 279 -32.87 11.01 26.63
N ASP A 280 -33.42 12.07 27.23
CA ASP A 280 -32.67 13.24 27.67
C ASP A 280 -31.98 13.04 29.04
N THR A 281 -32.53 12.19 29.91
CA THR A 281 -32.06 12.04 31.31
C THR A 281 -31.33 10.72 31.58
N SER A 282 -31.53 9.69 30.76
CA SER A 282 -30.87 8.40 30.94
C SER A 282 -29.37 8.48 30.68
N LYS A 283 -28.58 7.88 31.57
CA LYS A 283 -27.17 7.59 31.29
C LYS A 283 -27.10 6.55 30.18
N MET A 284 -26.41 6.87 29.09
CA MET A 284 -26.27 6.00 27.92
C MET A 284 -24.98 5.19 27.97
N SER A 285 -25.06 3.93 27.55
CA SER A 285 -23.94 3.06 27.23
C SER A 285 -23.63 3.15 25.75
N GLU A 286 -22.36 3.32 25.43
CA GLU A 286 -21.83 3.24 24.06
C GLU A 286 -21.23 1.86 23.83
N LYS A 287 -21.66 1.18 22.77
CA LYS A 287 -21.08 -0.10 22.33
C LYS A 287 -20.70 -0.02 20.87
N GLU A 288 -19.63 -0.68 20.48
CA GLU A 288 -19.22 -0.77 19.09
C GLU A 288 -19.81 -2.04 18.45
N VAL A 289 -20.52 -1.85 17.34
CA VAL A 289 -20.98 -2.94 16.47
C VAL A 289 -20.18 -2.89 15.18
N VAL A 290 -19.69 -4.04 14.75
CA VAL A 290 -19.09 -4.20 13.44
C VAL A 290 -20.18 -4.68 12.48
N GLU A 291 -20.74 -3.76 11.70
CA GLU A 291 -21.68 -4.12 10.63
C GLU A 291 -20.91 -4.33 9.31
N ILE A 292 -21.13 -5.47 8.68
CA ILE A 292 -20.73 -5.73 7.29
C ILE A 292 -21.90 -5.29 6.41
N ILE A 293 -21.96 -4.00 6.06
CA ILE A 293 -23.06 -3.42 5.29
C ILE A 293 -22.89 -3.72 3.80
N ASP A 294 -23.97 -4.17 3.14
CA ASP A 294 -24.42 -4.13 1.71
C ASP A 294 -23.40 -4.21 0.54
N CYS A 295 -22.11 -4.29 0.81
CA CYS A 295 -21.05 -4.21 -0.17
C CYS A 295 -20.52 -5.59 -0.55
N LEU A 296 -21.14 -6.68 -0.10
CA LEU A 296 -20.71 -8.01 -0.49
C LEU A 296 -20.81 -8.17 -2.02
N GLU A 297 -21.90 -7.73 -2.64
CA GLU A 297 -22.04 -7.79 -4.10
C GLU A 297 -21.01 -6.89 -4.81
N ASP A 298 -20.77 -5.68 -4.31
CA ASP A 298 -19.76 -4.76 -4.86
C ASP A 298 -18.34 -5.33 -4.74
N ILE A 299 -17.99 -5.87 -3.57
CA ILE A 299 -16.69 -6.50 -3.31
C ILE A 299 -16.55 -7.78 -4.13
N LEU A 300 -17.58 -8.61 -4.24
CA LEU A 300 -17.50 -9.87 -4.99
C LEU A 300 -17.51 -9.64 -6.50
N SER A 301 -18.10 -8.55 -6.98
CA SER A 301 -18.22 -8.22 -8.41
C SER A 301 -17.08 -7.36 -8.95
N LEU A 302 -16.05 -7.03 -8.16
CA LEU A 302 -14.95 -6.18 -8.62
C LEU A 302 -14.34 -6.75 -9.91
N PRO A 303 -14.18 -5.92 -10.96
CA PRO A 303 -13.74 -6.38 -12.27
C PRO A 303 -12.31 -6.94 -12.24
N PHE A 304 -11.51 -6.54 -11.25
CA PHE A 304 -10.13 -6.99 -11.07
C PHE A 304 -10.01 -8.44 -10.62
N TRP A 305 -11.08 -9.08 -10.11
CA TRP A 305 -10.98 -10.46 -9.67
C TRP A 305 -10.50 -11.36 -10.79
N LYS A 306 -11.15 -11.31 -11.95
CA LYS A 306 -10.81 -12.16 -13.11
C LYS A 306 -9.40 -11.93 -13.67
N ARG A 307 -8.75 -10.83 -13.27
CA ARG A 307 -7.42 -10.38 -13.73
C ARG A 307 -6.40 -10.27 -12.60
N ARG A 308 -6.71 -10.80 -11.41
CA ARG A 308 -5.91 -10.64 -10.18
C ARG A 308 -4.45 -11.05 -10.35
N TYR A 309 -4.18 -12.01 -11.23
CA TYR A 309 -2.83 -12.50 -11.54
C TYR A 309 -2.09 -11.62 -12.52
N ASP A 310 -2.81 -11.00 -13.45
CA ASP A 310 -2.18 -10.10 -14.41
C ASP A 310 -1.71 -8.80 -13.72
N LEU A 311 -2.29 -8.46 -12.57
CA LEU A 311 -1.93 -7.30 -11.77
C LEU A 311 -0.63 -7.44 -10.97
N TYR A 312 -0.12 -8.65 -10.73
CA TYR A 312 1.09 -8.81 -9.91
C TYR A 312 2.33 -8.19 -10.56
N ALA A 313 2.54 -8.39 -11.87
CA ALA A 313 3.66 -7.78 -12.57
C ALA A 313 3.54 -6.25 -12.52
N ALA A 314 2.34 -5.72 -12.77
CA ALA A 314 2.06 -4.29 -12.65
C ALA A 314 2.29 -3.76 -11.22
N TRP A 315 1.95 -4.54 -10.19
CA TRP A 315 2.25 -4.20 -8.81
C TRP A 315 3.76 -4.19 -8.55
N ILE A 316 4.52 -5.14 -9.11
CA ILE A 316 6.00 -5.09 -9.03
C ILE A 316 6.56 -3.81 -9.68
N LEU A 317 5.94 -3.23 -10.71
CA LEU A 317 6.33 -1.90 -11.19
C LEU A 317 6.12 -0.81 -10.12
N ALA A 318 5.01 -0.85 -9.38
CA ALA A 318 4.78 0.06 -8.26
C ALA A 318 5.87 -0.09 -7.19
N GLU A 319 6.28 -1.33 -6.88
CA GLU A 319 7.38 -1.60 -5.95
C GLU A 319 8.74 -1.11 -6.47
N ILE A 320 9.01 -1.24 -7.79
CA ILE A 320 10.22 -0.69 -8.43
C ILE A 320 10.22 0.84 -8.33
N ALA A 321 9.09 1.49 -8.62
CA ALA A 321 8.95 2.94 -8.56
C ALA A 321 9.13 3.45 -7.12
N ASP A 322 8.50 2.79 -6.15
CA ASP A 322 8.63 3.11 -4.73
C ASP A 322 10.08 2.91 -4.24
N ALA A 323 10.76 1.83 -4.64
CA ALA A 323 12.19 1.62 -4.34
C ALA A 323 13.10 2.73 -4.91
N MET A 324 12.68 3.38 -5.98
CA MET A 324 13.46 4.39 -6.69
C MET A 324 12.93 5.82 -6.51
N GLU A 325 11.91 6.05 -5.68
CA GLU A 325 11.17 7.31 -5.59
C GLU A 325 12.09 8.53 -5.40
N LYS A 326 13.04 8.43 -4.45
CA LYS A 326 14.00 9.51 -4.15
C LYS A 326 14.94 9.87 -5.31
N TRP A 327 15.05 8.99 -6.31
CA TRP A 327 15.83 9.20 -7.54
C TRP A 327 15.04 9.89 -8.65
N GLY A 328 13.85 10.43 -8.33
CA GLY A 328 13.05 11.25 -9.24
C GLY A 328 12.38 10.43 -10.34
N VAL A 329 11.57 9.45 -9.95
CA VAL A 329 10.81 8.61 -10.89
C VAL A 329 9.75 9.45 -11.61
N GLN A 330 9.86 9.56 -12.93
CA GLN A 330 8.87 10.16 -13.82
C GLN A 330 8.21 9.11 -14.70
N PHE A 331 6.88 9.00 -14.63
CA PHE A 331 6.13 8.08 -15.48
C PHE A 331 5.88 8.64 -16.88
N HIS A 332 6.05 7.81 -17.90
CA HIS A 332 5.75 8.18 -19.29
C HIS A 332 4.27 7.91 -19.59
N VAL A 333 3.48 8.98 -19.59
CA VAL A 333 2.05 8.94 -19.97
C VAL A 333 1.90 9.45 -21.40
N GLN A 334 1.33 8.64 -22.29
CA GLN A 334 1.11 9.01 -23.69
C GLN A 334 -0.36 9.28 -23.95
N ASP A 335 -0.70 10.46 -24.48
CA ASP A 335 -2.09 10.86 -24.79
C ASP A 335 -3.06 10.68 -23.61
N GLY A 336 -2.57 10.88 -22.38
CA GLY A 336 -3.35 10.67 -21.16
C GLY A 336 -3.58 9.21 -20.79
N VAL A 337 -2.80 8.29 -21.36
CA VAL A 337 -2.87 6.85 -21.12
C VAL A 337 -1.56 6.35 -20.52
N LEU A 338 -1.65 5.67 -19.37
CA LEU A 338 -0.59 4.80 -18.87
C LEU A 338 -0.89 3.37 -19.31
N SER A 339 -0.10 2.87 -20.26
CA SER A 339 -0.35 1.58 -20.92
C SER A 339 0.64 0.51 -20.46
N PHE A 340 0.13 -0.70 -20.25
CA PHE A 340 0.90 -1.92 -19.95
C PHE A 340 0.71 -2.92 -21.10
N PRO A 341 1.41 -2.74 -22.23
CA PRO A 341 1.19 -3.59 -23.38
C PRO A 341 2.20 -4.74 -23.48
N PHE A 342 1.85 -5.77 -24.25
CA PHE A 342 2.74 -6.91 -24.54
C PHE A 342 3.85 -6.58 -25.56
N HIS A 343 4.48 -5.41 -25.42
CA HIS A 343 5.64 -4.96 -26.21
C HIS A 343 6.48 -3.95 -25.43
N ALA A 344 7.73 -3.76 -25.87
CA ALA A 344 8.69 -2.87 -25.25
C ALA A 344 8.11 -1.46 -25.03
N THR A 345 7.96 -1.08 -23.77
CA THR A 345 7.36 0.20 -23.36
C THR A 345 8.20 0.81 -22.25
N ARG A 346 8.64 2.05 -22.43
CA ARG A 346 9.34 2.80 -21.37
C ARG A 346 8.29 3.31 -20.39
N MET A 347 8.22 2.71 -19.22
CA MET A 347 7.20 2.99 -18.22
C MET A 347 7.55 4.24 -17.40
N ALA A 348 8.82 4.36 -17.01
CA ALA A 348 9.30 5.47 -16.20
C ALA A 348 10.79 5.74 -16.39
N THR A 349 11.27 6.90 -15.93
CA THR A 349 12.69 7.27 -15.89
C THR A 349 13.03 7.84 -14.51
N CYS A 350 14.18 7.45 -13.93
CA CYS A 350 14.72 8.10 -12.73
C CYS A 350 15.68 9.20 -13.18
N GLU A 351 15.25 10.47 -13.04
CA GLU A 351 15.95 11.63 -13.62
C GLU A 351 17.14 12.13 -12.77
N LYS A 352 17.16 11.82 -11.47
CA LYS A 352 18.26 12.24 -10.57
C LYS A 352 19.49 11.32 -10.66
N LEU A 353 19.43 10.26 -11.46
CA LEU A 353 20.59 9.46 -11.83
C LEU A 353 21.20 9.98 -13.14
N ASN A 354 22.51 9.89 -13.27
CA ASN A 354 23.21 10.26 -14.51
C ASN A 354 24.14 9.12 -14.96
N PRO A 355 24.01 8.62 -16.21
CA PRO A 355 22.88 8.84 -17.12
C PRO A 355 21.54 8.43 -16.47
N PRO A 356 20.38 8.95 -16.92
CA PRO A 356 19.09 8.58 -16.36
C PRO A 356 18.81 7.07 -16.47
N LEU A 357 18.17 6.52 -15.44
CA LEU A 357 17.76 5.11 -15.42
C LEU A 357 16.37 4.96 -16.03
N GLU A 358 16.25 4.23 -17.13
CA GLU A 358 14.98 3.93 -17.77
C GLU A 358 14.41 2.60 -17.29
N ILE A 359 13.12 2.57 -16.95
CA ILE A 359 12.38 1.37 -16.54
C ILE A 359 11.51 0.94 -17.73
N TRP A 360 11.88 -0.15 -18.37
CA TRP A 360 11.17 -0.71 -19.51
C TRP A 360 10.37 -1.95 -19.13
N ALA A 361 9.11 -2.01 -19.54
CA ALA A 361 8.33 -3.25 -19.57
C ALA A 361 8.60 -4.00 -20.88
N GLU A 362 8.62 -5.33 -20.82
CA GLU A 362 8.59 -6.22 -22.01
C GLU A 362 9.71 -5.96 -23.05
N LEU A 363 10.86 -5.43 -22.59
CA LEU A 363 11.98 -5.07 -23.47
C LEU A 363 12.65 -6.31 -24.07
N ARG A 364 12.52 -6.45 -25.39
CA ARG A 364 13.02 -7.60 -26.12
C ARG A 364 14.41 -7.36 -26.70
N THR A 365 15.39 -8.18 -26.35
CA THR A 365 16.76 -8.10 -26.89
C THR A 365 17.29 -9.45 -27.37
N LYS A 366 18.29 -9.40 -28.25
CA LYS A 366 18.95 -10.59 -28.80
C LYS A 366 19.77 -11.28 -27.72
N SER A 367 19.71 -12.61 -27.68
CA SER A 367 20.60 -13.43 -26.84
C SER A 367 21.01 -14.69 -27.60
N SER A 368 22.30 -15.04 -27.49
CA SER A 368 22.91 -16.17 -28.20
C SER A 368 22.98 -17.44 -27.35
N LYS A 369 22.78 -17.36 -26.04
CA LYS A 369 22.88 -18.49 -25.09
C LYS A 369 21.58 -18.63 -24.32
N ILE A 370 20.65 -19.37 -24.91
CA ILE A 370 19.31 -19.62 -24.37
C ILE A 370 19.12 -21.12 -24.18
N ILE A 371 18.62 -21.51 -23.01
CA ILE A 371 18.25 -22.89 -22.68
C ILE A 371 16.74 -23.05 -22.44
N GLY A 372 16.01 -21.96 -22.18
CA GLY A 372 14.58 -21.98 -21.96
C GLY A 372 13.78 -22.40 -23.20
N ARG A 373 12.88 -23.38 -23.06
CA ARG A 373 12.13 -23.97 -24.19
C ARG A 373 11.22 -23.00 -24.96
N GLY A 374 10.88 -21.85 -24.37
CA GLY A 374 10.02 -20.82 -24.98
C GLY A 374 10.79 -19.70 -25.69
N ARG A 375 12.12 -19.72 -25.66
CA ARG A 375 12.99 -18.66 -26.20
C ARG A 375 14.01 -19.30 -27.14
N SER A 376 14.35 -18.62 -28.23
CA SER A 376 15.29 -19.18 -29.23
C SER A 376 16.36 -18.20 -29.68
N LYS A 377 16.02 -16.93 -29.89
CA LYS A 377 16.96 -15.88 -30.33
C LYS A 377 16.90 -14.59 -29.52
N HIS A 378 15.88 -14.45 -28.68
CA HIS A 378 15.62 -13.23 -27.93
C HIS A 378 15.17 -13.58 -26.51
N ILE A 379 15.47 -12.68 -25.59
CA ILE A 379 14.95 -12.66 -24.23
C ILE A 379 14.00 -11.47 -24.08
N GLN A 380 13.01 -11.61 -23.22
CA GLN A 380 11.99 -10.61 -22.95
C GLN A 380 11.53 -10.80 -21.50
N PRO A 381 12.21 -10.16 -20.53
CA PRO A 381 11.76 -10.15 -19.15
C PRO A 381 10.58 -9.20 -18.95
N ASP A 382 9.87 -9.36 -17.84
CA ASP A 382 8.76 -8.46 -17.47
C ASP A 382 9.24 -7.01 -17.35
N TYR A 383 10.38 -6.78 -16.67
CA TYR A 383 11.03 -5.47 -16.62
C TYR A 383 12.55 -5.51 -16.87
N SER A 384 13.05 -4.50 -17.57
CA SER A 384 14.48 -4.21 -17.74
C SER A 384 14.76 -2.77 -17.32
N LEU A 385 15.76 -2.58 -16.47
CA LEU A 385 16.24 -1.27 -16.07
C LEU A 385 17.53 -0.99 -16.84
N THR A 386 17.54 0.05 -17.67
CA THR A 386 18.61 0.34 -18.61
C THR A 386 19.10 1.77 -18.48
N VAL A 387 20.34 2.01 -18.89
CA VAL A 387 20.91 3.35 -19.10
C VAL A 387 21.22 3.53 -20.59
N GLU A 388 21.34 4.77 -21.05
CA GLU A 388 21.76 5.06 -22.44
C GLU A 388 20.94 4.28 -23.50
N ASP A 389 21.61 3.59 -24.45
CA ASP A 389 20.95 2.76 -25.47
C ASP A 389 20.47 1.43 -24.86
N SER A 390 19.15 1.29 -24.71
CA SER A 390 18.48 0.10 -24.16
C SER A 390 18.62 -1.16 -25.03
N SER A 391 19.02 -1.00 -26.31
CA SER A 391 19.30 -2.12 -27.22
C SER A 391 20.65 -2.79 -26.94
N ASP A 392 21.58 -2.09 -26.28
CA ASP A 392 22.85 -2.66 -25.83
C ASP A 392 22.64 -3.51 -24.56
N ILE A 393 23.14 -4.73 -24.59
CA ILE A 393 23.05 -5.68 -23.48
C ILE A 393 23.93 -5.29 -22.28
N HIS A 394 24.97 -4.49 -22.49
CA HIS A 394 25.88 -4.00 -21.43
C HIS A 394 25.33 -2.80 -20.66
N ASN A 395 24.29 -2.17 -21.22
CA ASN A 395 23.61 -1.02 -20.65
C ASN A 395 22.43 -1.40 -19.76
N THR A 396 22.21 -2.70 -19.53
CA THR A 396 21.19 -3.18 -18.59
C THR A 396 21.76 -3.24 -17.19
N VAL A 397 21.13 -2.52 -16.27
CA VAL A 397 21.48 -2.43 -14.85
C VAL A 397 20.84 -3.57 -14.07
N ALA A 398 19.56 -3.81 -14.29
CA ALA A 398 18.82 -4.87 -13.64
C ALA A 398 17.75 -5.46 -14.56
N VAL A 399 17.44 -6.74 -14.34
CA VAL A 399 16.33 -7.46 -14.98
C VAL A 399 15.43 -7.97 -13.87
N ILE A 400 14.11 -7.79 -14.01
CA ILE A 400 13.12 -8.31 -13.07
C ILE A 400 12.19 -9.24 -13.85
N GLU A 401 12.17 -10.52 -13.45
CA GLU A 401 11.22 -11.51 -13.91
C GLU A 401 10.22 -11.81 -12.80
N CYS A 402 8.95 -11.54 -13.05
CA CYS A 402 7.84 -11.78 -12.16
C CYS A 402 7.28 -13.19 -12.36
N LYS A 403 7.11 -13.92 -11.28
CA LYS A 403 6.50 -15.25 -11.25
C LYS A 403 5.48 -15.34 -10.14
N GLN A 404 4.47 -16.18 -10.33
CA GLN A 404 3.38 -16.36 -9.35
C GLN A 404 3.11 -17.84 -9.07
N TYR A 405 4.13 -18.69 -9.21
CA TYR A 405 3.91 -20.12 -9.03
C TYR A 405 3.76 -20.49 -7.56
N LYS A 406 2.81 -21.39 -7.28
CA LYS A 406 2.57 -22.01 -5.97
C LYS A 406 3.74 -22.86 -5.48
N GLY A 407 4.43 -23.55 -6.37
CA GLY A 407 5.55 -24.43 -6.06
C GLY A 407 6.90 -23.83 -6.46
N SER A 408 7.99 -24.47 -6.03
CA SER A 408 9.30 -24.14 -6.57
C SER A 408 9.47 -24.80 -7.95
N HIS A 409 9.10 -24.08 -9.01
CA HIS A 409 9.28 -24.51 -10.40
C HIS A 409 10.76 -24.43 -10.81
N ARG A 410 11.61 -25.22 -10.14
CA ARG A 410 13.09 -25.16 -10.20
C ARG A 410 13.63 -25.03 -11.62
N LYS A 411 13.16 -25.87 -12.53
CA LYS A 411 13.61 -25.86 -13.93
C LYS A 411 13.31 -24.53 -14.62
N ASN A 412 12.06 -24.08 -14.58
CA ASN A 412 11.65 -22.83 -15.24
C ASN A 412 12.36 -21.61 -14.63
N PHE A 413 12.52 -21.58 -13.31
CA PHE A 413 13.25 -20.52 -12.62
C PHE A 413 14.72 -20.48 -13.01
N PHE A 414 15.37 -21.65 -13.02
CA PHE A 414 16.76 -21.76 -13.41
C PHE A 414 16.97 -21.35 -14.88
N GLU A 415 16.13 -21.83 -15.79
CA GLU A 415 16.18 -21.47 -17.22
C GLU A 415 16.02 -19.96 -17.43
N ALA A 416 15.06 -19.32 -16.77
CA ALA A 416 14.89 -17.86 -16.85
C ALA A 416 16.11 -17.10 -16.33
N ILE A 417 16.59 -17.44 -15.12
CA ILE A 417 17.79 -16.81 -14.54
C ILE A 417 19.01 -17.00 -15.45
N TYR A 418 19.19 -18.21 -15.98
CA TYR A 418 20.31 -18.53 -16.87
C TYR A 418 20.24 -17.70 -18.15
N ASP A 419 19.08 -17.68 -18.81
CA ASP A 419 18.88 -16.96 -20.07
C ASP A 419 19.15 -15.46 -19.90
N TYR A 420 18.62 -14.84 -18.83
CA TYR A 420 18.79 -13.41 -18.59
C TYR A 420 20.21 -13.05 -18.13
N THR A 421 20.83 -13.85 -17.26
CA THR A 421 22.21 -13.59 -16.82
C THR A 421 23.19 -13.66 -17.99
N ASN A 422 22.97 -14.56 -18.95
CA ASN A 422 23.81 -14.66 -20.14
C ASN A 422 23.45 -13.63 -21.22
N GLY A 423 22.18 -13.25 -21.32
CA GLY A 423 21.71 -12.26 -22.29
C GLY A 423 21.96 -10.81 -21.88
N ARG A 424 22.18 -10.53 -20.60
CA ARG A 424 22.44 -9.20 -20.01
C ARG A 424 23.59 -9.29 -19.00
N PRO A 425 24.85 -9.35 -19.46
CA PRO A 425 25.99 -9.76 -18.64
C PRO A 425 26.33 -8.81 -17.48
N ASP A 426 26.00 -7.52 -17.62
CA ASP A 426 26.26 -6.51 -16.59
C ASP A 426 25.08 -6.30 -15.63
N ALA A 427 23.94 -6.96 -15.87
CA ALA A 427 22.72 -6.77 -15.10
C ALA A 427 22.67 -7.66 -13.87
N LYS A 428 22.05 -7.15 -12.80
CA LYS A 428 21.56 -7.98 -11.71
C LYS A 428 20.20 -8.58 -12.08
N VAL A 429 20.05 -9.90 -12.00
CA VAL A 429 18.82 -10.61 -12.41
C VAL A 429 17.98 -10.98 -11.21
N PHE A 430 16.86 -10.30 -11.02
CA PHE A 430 15.87 -10.59 -10.00
C PHE A 430 14.82 -11.56 -10.55
N LEU A 431 14.61 -12.67 -9.86
CA LEU A 431 13.44 -13.52 -10.09
C LEU A 431 12.54 -13.39 -8.86
N VAL A 432 11.45 -12.66 -9.03
CA VAL A 432 10.53 -12.28 -7.96
C VAL A 432 9.31 -13.19 -8.05
N ASN A 433 9.14 -14.08 -7.07
CA ASN A 433 8.03 -15.02 -7.06
C ASN A 433 7.08 -14.78 -5.89
N TYR A 434 5.77 -14.81 -6.17
CA TYR A 434 4.74 -14.77 -5.11
C TYR A 434 4.83 -15.98 -4.16
N GLY A 435 5.20 -17.15 -4.69
CA GLY A 435 5.36 -18.38 -3.92
C GLY A 435 6.82 -18.72 -3.56
N PRO A 436 7.08 -19.93 -3.04
CA PRO A 436 8.40 -20.35 -2.60
C PRO A 436 9.41 -20.58 -3.73
N ILE A 437 10.69 -20.36 -3.45
CA ILE A 437 11.82 -20.69 -4.32
C ILE A 437 12.78 -21.63 -3.58
N SER A 438 13.37 -22.57 -4.31
CA SER A 438 14.28 -23.56 -3.75
C SER A 438 15.60 -22.91 -3.34
N LYS A 439 16.02 -23.12 -2.09
CA LYS A 439 17.33 -22.67 -1.58
C LYS A 439 18.52 -23.19 -2.40
N THR A 440 18.38 -24.36 -3.02
CA THR A 440 19.42 -24.98 -3.85
C THR A 440 19.32 -24.63 -5.34
N LEU A 441 18.49 -23.65 -5.72
CA LEU A 441 18.20 -23.35 -7.14
C LEU A 441 19.47 -23.08 -7.96
N LEU A 442 20.42 -22.35 -7.37
CA LEU A 442 21.65 -21.90 -8.03
C LEU A 442 22.90 -22.68 -7.59
N ASN A 443 22.74 -23.78 -6.85
CA ASN A 443 23.88 -24.54 -6.35
C ASN A 443 24.75 -25.06 -7.49
N GLY A 444 26.06 -24.87 -7.38
CA GLY A 444 27.03 -25.33 -8.37
C GLY A 444 27.31 -24.35 -9.51
N ASN A 445 26.65 -23.18 -9.57
CA ASN A 445 26.94 -22.16 -10.59
C ASN A 445 27.30 -20.80 -9.96
N LYS A 446 28.60 -20.56 -9.75
CA LYS A 446 29.12 -19.36 -9.08
C LYS A 446 28.74 -18.05 -9.80
N GLN A 447 28.72 -18.06 -11.14
CA GLN A 447 28.34 -16.88 -11.92
C GLN A 447 26.89 -16.49 -11.66
N LEU A 448 25.97 -17.46 -11.71
CA LEU A 448 24.56 -17.19 -11.42
C LEU A 448 24.36 -16.77 -9.95
N GLN A 449 25.09 -17.37 -9.00
CA GLN A 449 25.03 -16.97 -7.60
C GLN A 449 25.49 -15.52 -7.37
N GLN A 450 26.41 -15.02 -8.18
CA GLN A 450 26.87 -13.63 -8.12
C GLN A 450 25.87 -12.66 -8.76
N ASN A 451 25.26 -13.04 -9.89
CA ASN A 451 24.47 -12.09 -10.70
C ASN A 451 22.95 -12.19 -10.49
N ALA A 452 22.45 -13.29 -9.93
CA ALA A 452 21.03 -13.52 -9.74
C ALA A 452 20.58 -13.36 -8.28
N VAL A 453 19.37 -12.83 -8.10
CA VAL A 453 18.72 -12.58 -6.82
C VAL A 453 17.30 -13.18 -6.87
N PRO A 454 17.15 -14.49 -6.67
CA PRO A 454 15.83 -15.09 -6.50
C PRO A 454 15.23 -14.65 -5.16
N ILE A 455 14.03 -14.08 -5.19
CA ILE A 455 13.28 -13.66 -4.00
C ILE A 455 11.93 -14.36 -4.01
N GLU A 456 11.69 -15.15 -2.97
CA GLU A 456 10.44 -15.88 -2.79
C GLU A 456 9.46 -15.10 -1.93
N ARG A 457 8.17 -15.45 -2.04
CA ARG A 457 7.12 -14.92 -1.16
C ARG A 457 7.02 -13.40 -1.20
N VAL A 458 7.17 -12.78 -2.37
CA VAL A 458 7.01 -11.33 -2.51
C VAL A 458 5.54 -11.01 -2.74
N TYR A 459 4.90 -10.45 -1.72
CA TYR A 459 3.52 -9.98 -1.68
C TYR A 459 3.41 -8.85 -0.62
N PRO A 460 2.32 -8.06 -0.62
CA PRO A 460 2.22 -6.91 0.29
C PRO A 460 2.36 -7.25 1.77
N ASP A 461 2.93 -6.31 2.52
CA ASP A 461 3.28 -6.38 3.95
C ASP A 461 4.29 -7.49 4.32
N ALA A 462 4.78 -8.26 3.35
CA ALA A 462 5.80 -9.27 3.63
C ALA A 462 7.16 -8.61 3.83
N GLN A 463 7.95 -9.11 4.78
CA GLN A 463 9.36 -8.68 4.93
C GLN A 463 10.15 -8.81 3.62
N THR A 464 9.82 -9.80 2.80
CA THR A 464 10.41 -10.07 1.48
C THR A 464 10.09 -9.01 0.43
N GLN A 465 9.00 -8.24 0.57
CA GLN A 465 8.70 -7.06 -0.25
C GLN A 465 9.77 -5.98 -0.02
N GLN A 466 10.01 -5.62 1.24
CA GLN A 466 11.02 -4.64 1.61
C GLN A 466 12.44 -5.11 1.21
N ILE A 467 12.75 -6.40 1.42
CA ILE A 467 14.02 -6.99 0.98
C ILE A 467 14.19 -6.88 -0.55
N PHE A 468 13.12 -7.03 -1.33
CA PHE A 468 13.18 -6.83 -2.77
C PHE A 468 13.54 -5.38 -3.12
N LYS A 469 12.83 -4.40 -2.56
CA LYS A 469 13.10 -2.98 -2.79
C LYS A 469 14.54 -2.60 -2.44
N GLU A 470 15.01 -2.98 -1.25
CA GLU A 470 16.36 -2.69 -0.78
C GLU A 470 17.43 -3.34 -1.65
N LYS A 471 17.26 -4.62 -2.02
CA LYS A 471 18.23 -5.31 -2.88
C LYS A 471 18.26 -4.75 -4.29
N LEU A 472 17.10 -4.36 -4.83
CA LEU A 472 16.99 -3.74 -6.14
C LEU A 472 17.72 -2.40 -6.15
N GLU A 473 17.40 -1.52 -5.22
CA GLU A 473 18.04 -0.21 -5.10
C GLU A 473 19.55 -0.36 -4.95
N ASN A 474 20.01 -1.20 -4.01
CA ASN A 474 21.44 -1.42 -3.79
C ASN A 474 22.16 -1.95 -5.04
N ALA A 475 21.55 -2.86 -5.80
CA ALA A 475 22.13 -3.38 -7.04
C ALA A 475 22.27 -2.28 -8.11
N ILE A 476 21.29 -1.38 -8.20
CA ILE A 476 21.35 -0.22 -9.10
C ILE A 476 22.47 0.72 -8.65
N LEU A 477 22.52 1.12 -7.38
CA LEU A 477 23.54 2.05 -6.90
C LEU A 477 24.96 1.46 -7.01
N GLU A 478 25.14 0.18 -6.75
CA GLU A 478 26.42 -0.52 -6.95
C GLU A 478 26.86 -0.48 -8.42
N TYR A 479 25.92 -0.65 -9.36
CA TYR A 479 26.20 -0.49 -10.79
C TYR A 479 26.72 0.91 -11.12
N TYR A 480 26.03 1.96 -10.66
CA TYR A 480 26.43 3.36 -10.89
C TYR A 480 27.79 3.66 -10.27
N ARG A 481 28.03 3.28 -9.01
CA ARG A 481 29.32 3.45 -8.34
C ARG A 481 30.46 2.74 -9.09
N ARG A 482 30.21 1.53 -9.61
CA ARG A 482 31.20 0.78 -10.40
C ARG A 482 31.51 1.47 -11.73
N LYS A 483 30.50 2.04 -12.41
CA LYS A 483 30.66 2.75 -13.69
C LYS A 483 31.33 4.12 -13.50
N ALA A 484 30.94 4.89 -12.49
CA ALA A 484 31.51 6.21 -12.18
C ALA A 484 33.01 6.19 -11.91
N LYS A 485 33.57 5.07 -11.43
CA LYS A 485 35.02 4.88 -11.28
C LYS A 485 35.79 4.86 -12.61
N LYS A 486 35.10 4.62 -13.74
CA LYS A 486 35.70 4.45 -15.07
C LYS A 486 35.21 5.46 -16.09
N ASP A 487 34.04 6.06 -15.83
CA ASP A 487 33.36 6.95 -16.76
C ASP A 487 32.76 8.12 -15.96
N SER A 488 33.32 9.31 -16.17
CA SER A 488 32.94 10.55 -15.48
C SER A 488 31.52 11.01 -15.80
N ARG A 489 30.89 10.45 -16.84
CA ARG A 489 29.47 10.72 -17.14
C ARG A 489 28.57 10.13 -16.06
N PHE A 490 28.99 9.06 -15.39
CA PHE A 490 28.17 8.45 -14.36
C PHE A 490 28.26 9.25 -13.05
N ILE A 491 27.10 9.53 -12.45
CA ILE A 491 27.07 9.93 -11.04
C ILE A 491 27.57 8.76 -10.20
N TYR A 492 28.34 9.07 -9.16
CA TYR A 492 28.65 8.17 -8.07
C TYR A 492 27.66 8.45 -6.92
N PRO A 493 26.63 7.60 -6.70
CA PRO A 493 25.75 7.71 -5.55
C PRO A 493 26.51 7.57 -4.24
N TRP A 494 26.24 8.44 -3.27
CA TRP A 494 26.84 8.33 -1.95
C TRP A 494 26.50 6.98 -1.31
N GLU A 495 27.45 6.39 -0.56
CA GLU A 495 27.15 5.20 0.26
C GLU A 495 26.27 5.56 1.46
N ASN A 496 26.46 6.77 2.00
CA ASN A 496 25.62 7.34 3.02
C ASN A 496 25.32 8.80 2.67
N ALA A 497 24.12 9.05 2.13
CA ALA A 497 23.64 10.37 1.72
C ALA A 497 23.46 11.36 2.90
N ASN A 498 23.50 10.88 4.15
CA ASN A 498 23.39 11.72 5.35
C ASN A 498 24.73 12.00 6.02
N ALA A 499 25.84 11.53 5.45
CA ALA A 499 27.16 11.75 6.02
C ALA A 499 27.66 13.18 5.74
N GLU A 500 28.44 13.72 6.69
CA GLU A 500 29.25 14.91 6.47
C GLU A 500 30.22 14.67 5.31
N CYS A 501 30.39 15.68 4.47
CA CYS A 501 31.31 15.67 3.34
C CYS A 501 32.47 16.65 3.57
N CYS A 502 33.70 16.16 3.48
CA CYS A 502 34.93 16.92 3.57
C CYS A 502 35.56 17.02 2.18
N ILE A 503 35.84 18.24 1.74
CA ILE A 503 36.47 18.58 0.46
C ILE A 503 37.82 19.17 0.79
N GLN A 504 38.90 18.60 0.27
CA GLN A 504 40.25 19.03 0.55
C GLN A 504 41.01 19.30 -0.75
N LEU A 505 41.53 20.51 -0.89
CA LEU A 505 42.44 20.92 -1.96
C LEU A 505 43.88 20.85 -1.45
N GLN A 506 44.80 20.30 -2.26
CA GLN A 506 46.23 20.20 -1.96
C GLN A 506 47.06 20.51 -3.21
N TRP A 507 48.15 21.26 -3.05
CA TRP A 507 49.11 21.56 -4.12
C TRP A 507 50.50 21.79 -3.54
N GLU A 508 51.52 21.81 -4.41
CA GLU A 508 52.93 22.00 -4.02
C GLU A 508 53.32 23.48 -4.06
N LYS A 509 54.61 23.79 -4.28
CA LYS A 509 55.16 25.14 -4.15
C LYS A 509 54.51 26.20 -5.05
N LEU A 510 54.22 25.83 -6.30
CA LEU A 510 53.64 26.69 -7.31
C LEU A 510 52.36 26.04 -7.86
N PRO A 511 51.27 26.80 -8.05
CA PRO A 511 51.15 28.24 -7.76
C PRO A 511 51.16 28.53 -6.25
N GLN A 512 51.53 29.75 -5.87
CA GLN A 512 51.62 30.16 -4.46
C GLN A 512 50.26 30.23 -3.79
N ASP A 513 49.19 30.47 -4.54
CA ASP A 513 47.85 30.70 -3.99
C ASP A 513 46.79 30.08 -4.91
N LEU A 514 46.11 29.05 -4.39
CA LEU A 514 44.94 28.43 -4.99
C LEU A 514 43.78 28.53 -4.00
N ASP A 515 42.64 29.02 -4.48
CA ASP A 515 41.43 29.09 -3.66
C ASP A 515 40.51 27.90 -3.93
N LEU A 516 40.08 27.23 -2.87
CA LEU A 516 38.97 26.30 -2.85
C LEU A 516 37.66 27.07 -2.60
N ILE A 517 36.77 27.03 -3.59
CA ILE A 517 35.46 27.66 -3.54
C ILE A 517 34.38 26.59 -3.69
N LEU A 518 33.41 26.60 -2.78
CA LEU A 518 32.17 25.83 -2.92
C LEU A 518 31.06 26.77 -3.37
N LYS A 519 30.54 26.56 -4.57
CA LYS A 519 29.35 27.25 -5.07
C LYS A 519 28.13 26.37 -4.85
N ILE A 520 27.10 26.93 -4.22
CA ILE A 520 25.86 26.26 -3.86
C ILE A 520 24.73 26.95 -4.62
N THR A 521 23.96 26.18 -5.38
CA THR A 521 22.85 26.68 -6.21
C THR A 521 21.56 26.02 -5.74
N ASP A 522 20.68 26.82 -5.13
CA ASP A 522 19.37 26.39 -4.67
C ASP A 522 18.42 26.11 -5.86
N PRO A 523 17.31 25.36 -5.67
CA PRO A 523 16.38 25.03 -6.76
C PRO A 523 15.70 26.25 -7.41
N ASP A 524 15.63 27.38 -6.68
CA ASP A 524 15.11 28.65 -7.19
C ASP A 524 16.16 29.47 -7.98
N GLY A 525 17.40 28.97 -8.06
CA GLY A 525 18.52 29.62 -8.72
C GLY A 525 19.33 30.57 -7.84
N THR A 526 19.01 30.68 -6.55
CA THR A 526 19.81 31.46 -5.59
C THR A 526 21.19 30.83 -5.45
N ILE A 527 22.24 31.67 -5.49
CA ILE A 527 23.63 31.23 -5.41
C ILE A 527 24.24 31.71 -4.10
N GLN A 528 24.87 30.78 -3.38
CA GLN A 528 25.70 31.04 -2.21
C GLN A 528 27.10 30.49 -2.47
N THR A 529 28.13 31.13 -1.92
CA THR A 529 29.53 30.74 -2.13
C THR A 529 30.29 30.73 -0.82
N ILE A 530 31.13 29.72 -0.63
CA ILE A 530 31.98 29.53 0.55
C ILE A 530 33.43 29.39 0.09
N GLY A 531 34.35 30.05 0.78
CA GLY A 531 35.78 30.11 0.47
C GLY A 531 36.44 31.23 1.27
N TYR A 532 37.62 31.70 0.87
CA TYR A 532 38.38 32.73 1.62
C TYR A 532 37.61 34.03 1.92
N PHE A 533 36.59 34.36 1.12
CA PHE A 533 35.77 35.57 1.27
C PHE A 533 34.52 35.35 2.15
N ASN A 534 34.15 34.11 2.41
CA ASN A 534 33.00 33.74 3.22
C ASN A 534 33.23 32.37 3.84
N ASP A 535 33.58 32.36 5.13
CA ASP A 535 33.87 31.14 5.87
C ASP A 535 32.66 30.21 6.01
N GLY A 536 31.44 30.70 5.77
CA GLY A 536 30.21 29.94 5.96
C GLY A 536 29.90 29.66 7.44
N GLU A 537 28.91 28.81 7.68
CA GLU A 537 28.56 28.38 9.03
C GLU A 537 27.88 27.01 9.06
N ASN A 538 27.98 26.33 10.20
CA ASN A 538 27.36 25.01 10.40
C ASN A 538 25.88 25.12 10.83
N SER A 539 25.56 26.07 11.73
CA SER A 539 24.27 26.08 12.43
C SER A 539 23.09 26.54 11.59
N ASN A 540 23.32 27.37 10.56
CA ASN A 540 22.28 27.79 9.62
C ASN A 540 22.68 27.43 8.17
N PRO A 541 21.73 27.44 7.23
CA PRO A 541 22.04 27.33 5.81
C PRO A 541 23.15 28.31 5.42
N PRO A 542 24.17 27.88 4.66
CA PRO A 542 24.19 26.66 3.85
C PRO A 542 24.71 25.37 4.53
N HIS A 543 24.89 25.35 5.85
CA HIS A 543 25.41 24.21 6.62
C HIS A 543 26.78 23.71 6.16
N ALA A 544 27.59 24.62 5.65
CA ALA A 544 28.93 24.35 5.18
C ALA A 544 29.88 25.46 5.62
N TRP A 545 31.16 25.11 5.81
CA TRP A 545 32.17 26.07 6.25
C TRP A 545 33.55 25.78 5.69
N PHE A 546 34.35 26.82 5.54
CA PHE A 546 35.74 26.84 5.07
C PHE A 546 36.69 27.00 6.26
N ASP A 547 37.73 26.16 6.33
CA ASP A 547 38.59 26.08 7.52
C ASP A 547 39.64 27.19 7.57
N LYS A 548 40.48 27.25 6.53
CA LYS A 548 41.56 28.22 6.45
C LYS A 548 42.09 28.35 5.03
N ASP A 549 42.42 29.59 4.69
CA ASP A 549 43.08 30.03 3.46
C ASP A 549 44.61 29.79 3.51
N CYS A 550 45.19 29.28 2.42
CA CYS A 550 46.63 29.04 2.28
C CYS A 550 47.28 29.78 1.09
N ARG A 551 48.02 30.86 1.38
CA ARG A 551 48.56 31.79 0.38
C ARG A 551 50.07 31.69 0.05
N SER A 552 50.73 30.59 0.40
CA SER A 552 52.21 30.51 0.38
C SER A 552 52.82 29.32 -0.37
N GLY A 553 52.03 28.59 -1.15
CA GLY A 553 52.42 27.31 -1.75
C GLY A 553 52.52 26.20 -0.71
N TYR A 554 52.59 24.95 -1.18
CA TYR A 554 52.44 23.73 -0.37
C TYR A 554 51.11 23.73 0.40
N GLY A 555 50.07 24.28 -0.22
CA GLY A 555 48.85 24.64 0.46
C GLY A 555 47.92 23.46 0.69
N THR A 556 47.09 23.60 1.72
CA THR A 556 45.94 22.74 1.96
C THR A 556 44.77 23.59 2.38
N GLU A 557 43.68 23.48 1.65
CA GLU A 557 42.41 24.13 2.00
C GLU A 557 41.32 23.08 2.19
N THR A 558 40.34 23.37 3.04
CA THR A 558 39.29 22.42 3.37
C THR A 558 37.95 23.11 3.52
N ILE A 559 36.93 22.54 2.86
CA ILE A 559 35.52 22.87 3.06
C ILE A 559 34.80 21.64 3.62
N ARG A 560 33.90 21.85 4.58
CA ARG A 560 33.03 20.80 5.13
C ARG A 560 31.57 21.15 4.90
N ILE A 561 30.81 20.18 4.41
CA ILE A 561 29.33 20.22 4.32
C ILE A 561 28.80 19.30 5.41
N VAL A 562 28.17 19.88 6.44
CA VAL A 562 27.68 19.15 7.62
C VAL A 562 26.28 18.57 7.37
N HIS A 563 25.44 19.33 6.68
CA HIS A 563 24.11 18.89 6.27
C HIS A 563 23.86 19.25 4.81
N TRP A 564 23.34 18.27 4.06
CA TRP A 564 22.95 18.48 2.67
C TRP A 564 21.63 19.25 2.59
N MET A 565 21.63 20.30 1.77
CA MET A 565 20.41 20.94 1.30
C MET A 565 19.94 20.26 0.00
N ASP A 566 18.69 20.51 -0.40
CA ASP A 566 18.23 20.17 -1.74
C ASP A 566 18.78 21.21 -2.73
N ALA A 567 20.08 21.15 -2.99
CA ALA A 567 20.83 22.11 -3.80
C ALA A 567 21.91 21.40 -4.62
N GLU A 568 22.42 22.10 -5.64
CA GLU A 568 23.56 21.66 -6.44
C GLU A 568 24.83 22.37 -5.99
N TYR A 569 25.94 21.63 -5.94
CA TYR A 569 27.21 22.10 -5.40
C TYR A 569 28.30 21.94 -6.47
N ASP A 570 29.02 23.00 -6.78
CA ASP A 570 30.21 22.96 -7.64
C ASP A 570 31.45 23.24 -6.79
N ILE A 571 32.45 22.36 -6.89
CA ILE A 571 33.78 22.63 -6.34
C ILE A 571 34.56 23.37 -7.41
N ILE A 572 35.01 24.57 -7.09
CA ILE A 572 35.72 25.46 -7.99
C ILE A 572 37.10 25.72 -7.38
N ILE A 573 38.13 25.49 -8.18
CA ILE A 573 39.50 25.84 -7.83
C ILE A 573 39.90 27.06 -8.66
N ASP A 574 40.24 28.16 -7.98
CA ASP A 574 40.76 29.36 -8.63
C ASP A 574 42.27 29.47 -8.46
N ASN A 575 42.97 29.84 -9.53
CA ASN A 575 44.38 30.20 -9.48
C ASN A 575 44.48 31.69 -9.13
N PHE A 576 44.38 31.99 -7.83
CA PHE A 576 44.34 33.35 -7.33
C PHE A 576 45.65 34.11 -7.60
N SER A 577 46.79 33.41 -7.47
CA SER A 577 48.11 33.99 -7.77
C SER A 577 48.30 34.37 -9.24
N GLY A 578 47.54 33.74 -10.15
CA GLY A 578 47.65 33.94 -11.60
C GLY A 578 48.95 33.41 -12.20
N GLU A 579 49.73 32.61 -11.45
CA GLU A 579 50.99 32.04 -11.92
C GLU A 579 50.73 30.97 -12.99
N SER A 580 51.60 30.90 -14.00
CA SER A 580 51.50 29.93 -15.09
C SER A 580 52.32 28.66 -14.87
N GLU A 581 53.11 28.61 -13.78
CA GLU A 581 53.99 27.50 -13.45
C GLU A 581 53.34 26.59 -12.40
N LEU A 582 53.37 25.28 -12.64
CA LEU A 582 52.88 24.26 -11.72
C LEU A 582 54.04 23.42 -11.19
N ASP A 583 54.15 23.32 -9.87
CA ASP A 583 54.99 22.34 -9.20
C ASP A 583 54.15 21.12 -8.82
N GLY A 584 54.58 19.92 -9.23
CA GLY A 584 53.89 18.67 -8.90
C GLY A 584 52.47 18.55 -9.49
N VAL A 585 51.50 18.22 -8.62
CA VAL A 585 50.12 17.86 -8.99
C VAL A 585 49.14 18.55 -8.03
N ILE A 586 48.10 19.17 -8.57
CA ILE A 586 46.98 19.68 -7.77
C ILE A 586 46.02 18.53 -7.51
N THR A 587 45.66 18.29 -6.26
CA THR A 587 44.75 17.20 -5.88
C THR A 587 43.56 17.75 -5.12
N VAL A 588 42.37 17.31 -5.52
CA VAL A 588 41.12 17.56 -4.81
C VAL A 588 40.56 16.23 -4.34
N ASN A 589 40.48 16.06 -3.02
CA ASN A 589 39.94 14.87 -2.36
C ASN A 589 38.56 15.17 -1.79
N ILE A 590 37.63 14.23 -1.96
CA ILE A 590 36.30 14.27 -1.38
C ILE A 590 36.12 13.03 -0.50
N GLU A 591 35.77 13.24 0.77
CA GLU A 591 35.40 12.19 1.71
C GLU A 591 33.99 12.45 2.23
N CYS A 592 33.04 11.60 1.86
CA CYS A 592 31.65 11.65 2.33
C CYS A 592 31.28 10.31 2.98
N GLY A 593 31.33 10.24 4.31
CA GLY A 593 31.19 8.98 5.05
C GLY A 593 32.28 7.97 4.67
N LEU A 594 31.89 6.84 4.07
CA LEU A 594 32.83 5.81 3.58
C LEU A 594 33.28 6.04 2.13
N SER A 595 32.62 6.96 1.40
CA SER A 595 32.95 7.26 0.02
C SER A 595 34.16 8.19 -0.05
N LYS A 596 35.20 7.76 -0.78
CA LYS A 596 36.42 8.54 -1.04
C LYS A 596 36.66 8.67 -2.53
N LEU A 597 36.75 9.89 -3.03
CA LEU A 597 37.05 10.20 -4.43
C LEU A 597 38.18 11.23 -4.52
N ASN A 598 38.92 11.20 -5.61
CA ASN A 598 39.92 12.20 -5.91
C ASN A 598 39.93 12.60 -7.39
N CYS A 599 40.38 13.83 -7.63
CA CYS A 599 40.68 14.34 -8.94
C CYS A 599 42.03 15.05 -8.88
N CYS A 600 42.88 14.78 -9.86
CA CYS A 600 44.21 15.37 -9.96
C CYS A 600 44.28 16.21 -11.23
N CYS A 601 44.93 17.36 -11.14
CA CYS A 601 45.26 18.21 -12.29
C CYS A 601 46.78 18.36 -12.39
N THR A 602 47.31 18.18 -13.60
CA THR A 602 48.75 18.30 -13.91
C THR A 602 49.06 19.48 -14.81
N GLU A 603 48.07 20.33 -15.10
CA GLU A 603 48.20 21.50 -15.95
C GLU A 603 47.44 22.67 -15.32
N LEU A 604 47.98 23.89 -15.42
CA LEU A 604 47.29 25.09 -14.92
C LEU A 604 46.37 25.68 -15.99
N TRP A 605 45.23 26.19 -15.53
CA TRP A 605 44.33 26.98 -16.35
C TRP A 605 44.76 28.44 -16.37
N GLY A 606 44.34 29.17 -17.41
CA GLY A 606 44.65 30.59 -17.54
C GLY A 606 44.02 31.44 -16.44
N PRO A 607 44.52 32.67 -16.20
CA PRO A 607 44.08 33.53 -15.10
C PRO A 607 42.61 33.99 -15.20
N SER A 608 42.00 33.86 -16.39
CA SER A 608 40.58 34.14 -16.65
C SER A 608 39.69 32.90 -16.54
N SER A 609 40.22 31.78 -16.07
CA SER A 609 39.52 30.50 -15.98
C SER A 609 39.56 29.97 -14.55
N VAL A 610 38.72 28.98 -14.26
CA VAL A 610 38.71 28.16 -13.05
C VAL A 610 38.66 26.70 -13.43
N TRP A 611 39.12 25.83 -12.54
CA TRP A 611 38.95 24.39 -12.69
C TRP A 611 37.81 23.89 -11.81
N ILE A 612 36.92 23.08 -12.40
CA ILE A 612 35.79 22.47 -11.73
C ILE A 612 36.03 20.95 -11.72
N PRO A 613 36.67 20.41 -10.66
CA PRO A 613 36.94 18.98 -10.56
C PRO A 613 35.66 18.14 -10.37
N PHE A 614 34.67 18.68 -9.65
CA PHE A 614 33.51 17.92 -9.20
C PHE A 614 32.25 18.76 -9.11
N HIS A 615 31.13 18.08 -9.32
CA HIS A 615 29.78 18.56 -9.10
C HIS A 615 29.06 17.58 -8.16
N LEU A 616 28.39 18.07 -7.13
CA LEU A 616 27.80 17.27 -6.05
C LEU A 616 26.37 17.69 -5.79
N ASN A 617 25.59 16.76 -5.24
CA ASN A 617 24.33 17.04 -4.57
C ASN A 617 24.14 16.05 -3.41
N SER A 618 22.99 16.15 -2.75
CA SER A 618 22.62 15.27 -1.63
C SER A 618 22.59 13.78 -1.98
N LEU A 619 22.53 13.43 -3.27
CA LEU A 619 22.43 12.04 -3.73
C LEU A 619 23.76 11.45 -4.22
N GLY A 620 24.67 12.28 -4.74
CA GLY A 620 25.95 11.79 -5.24
C GLY A 620 26.91 12.87 -5.74
N VAL A 621 27.96 12.41 -6.41
CA VAL A 621 28.99 13.26 -7.02
C VAL A 621 29.29 12.82 -8.44
N ARG A 622 29.57 13.78 -9.31
CA ARG A 622 30.09 13.57 -10.65
C ARG A 622 31.45 14.23 -10.77
N LYS A 623 32.43 13.48 -11.27
CA LYS A 623 33.73 14.02 -11.67
C LYS A 623 33.54 14.80 -12.97
N LEU A 624 33.88 16.08 -13.00
CA LEU A 624 33.79 16.92 -14.20
C LEU A 624 35.15 17.03 -14.87
N ASP A 625 36.15 17.47 -14.10
CA ASP A 625 37.52 17.71 -14.56
C ASP A 625 37.58 18.66 -15.76
N GLN A 626 37.01 19.85 -15.60
CA GLN A 626 36.81 20.84 -16.68
C GLN A 626 37.36 22.20 -16.30
N CYS A 627 37.94 22.92 -17.26
CA CYS A 627 38.31 24.33 -17.10
C CYS A 627 37.26 25.22 -17.75
N MET A 628 36.74 26.19 -17.00
CA MET A 628 35.66 27.09 -17.43
C MET A 628 36.10 28.56 -17.27
N PRO A 629 35.59 29.51 -18.07
CA PRO A 629 35.84 30.93 -17.84
C PRO A 629 35.31 31.38 -16.47
N LYS A 630 36.00 32.34 -15.84
CA LYS A 630 35.49 33.08 -14.68
C LYS A 630 34.23 33.86 -15.12
N HIS A 631 33.09 33.59 -14.49
CA HIS A 631 31.83 34.32 -14.71
C HIS A 631 31.40 35.04 -13.44
#